data_AF-A0A6V7VCC9-F1
#
_entry.id   AF-A0A6V7VCC9-F1
#
_cell.length_a   1.000
_cell.length_b   1.000
_cell.length_c   1.000
_cell.angle_alpha   90.00
_cell.angle_beta   90.00
_cell.angle_gamma   90.00
#
_symmetry.space_group_name_H-M   'P 1'
#
loop_
_entity.id
_entity.type
_entity.pdbx_description
1 polymer ?
#
loop_
_entity_poly.entity_id
_entity_poly.type
_entity_poly.pdbx_seq_one_letter_code
_entity_poly.pdbx_strand_id
1 'polypeptide(L)'
;MSIETVPTDLRNLRACLVCSLVKTLHQFEMDGCDNCDRFLGIKGDIEKCVECTSANFDGMIAVCDHNDSWVSKWQKINKKCPGVYAISVSGTLPKIVVQRIEAAWNQIQNWAER
;
A
#
# COMPACT_ATOMS: atom_id res chain seq x y z
N MET A 1 -12.62 2.85 -11.18
CA MET A 1 -11.37 3.49 -10.72
C MET A 1 -11.76 4.65 -9.82
N SER A 2 -11.29 4.71 -8.57
CA SER A 2 -11.43 5.93 -7.76
C SER A 2 -10.29 6.87 -8.14
N ILE A 3 -10.59 8.16 -8.34
CA ILE A 3 -9.58 9.19 -8.63
C ILE A 3 -8.63 9.40 -7.43
N GLU A 4 -9.04 8.96 -6.24
CA GLU A 4 -8.34 9.13 -4.96
C GLU A 4 -7.06 8.27 -4.86
N THR A 5 -6.93 7.23 -5.70
CA THR A 5 -5.76 6.33 -5.70
C THR A 5 -4.58 6.85 -6.54
N VAL A 6 -4.77 7.96 -7.25
CA VAL A 6 -3.74 8.60 -8.07
C VAL A 6 -3.05 9.69 -7.24
N PRO A 7 -1.71 9.81 -7.24
CA PRO A 7 -1.04 10.93 -6.58
C PRO A 7 -1.54 12.29 -7.07
N THR A 8 -1.93 13.16 -6.15
CA THR A 8 -2.45 14.50 -6.48
C THR A 8 -1.38 15.44 -7.03
N ASP A 9 -0.13 15.25 -6.60
CA ASP A 9 1.05 15.90 -7.17
C ASP A 9 2.29 15.00 -7.02
N LEU A 10 3.44 15.46 -7.51
CA LEU A 10 4.71 14.71 -7.49
C LEU A 10 5.59 15.02 -6.27
N ARG A 11 5.13 15.84 -5.33
CA ARG A 11 5.89 16.22 -4.13
C ARG A 11 5.50 15.30 -2.98
N ASN A 12 6.45 15.01 -2.11
CA ASN A 12 6.24 14.18 -0.91
C ASN A 12 5.55 12.84 -1.24
N LEU A 13 5.88 12.26 -2.39
CA LEU A 13 5.43 10.92 -2.76
C LEU A 13 6.03 9.90 -1.80
N ARG A 14 5.21 8.94 -1.43
CA ARG A 14 5.63 7.80 -0.62
C ARG A 14 5.03 6.53 -1.20
N ALA A 15 5.73 5.42 -1.04
CA ALA A 15 5.25 4.10 -1.42
C ALA A 15 4.95 3.27 -0.16
N CYS A 16 3.79 2.62 -0.13
CA CYS A 16 3.42 1.72 0.96
C CYS A 16 4.40 0.54 1.05
N LEU A 17 4.96 0.29 2.23
CA LEU A 17 5.91 -0.80 2.46
C LEU A 17 5.28 -2.21 2.38
N VAL A 18 3.94 -2.30 2.37
CA VAL A 18 3.21 -3.58 2.25
C VAL A 18 2.83 -3.88 0.80
N CYS A 19 2.36 -2.88 0.05
CA CYS A 19 1.70 -3.12 -1.25
C CYS A 19 2.23 -2.27 -2.41
N SER A 20 3.27 -1.47 -2.17
CA SER A 20 3.91 -0.54 -3.12
C SER A 20 3.03 0.55 -3.73
N LEU A 21 1.77 0.73 -3.29
CA LEU A 21 0.92 1.85 -3.71
C LEU A 21 1.62 3.19 -3.42
N VAL A 22 1.64 4.09 -4.40
CA VAL A 22 2.25 5.41 -4.34
C VAL A 22 1.16 6.47 -4.27
N LYS A 23 1.21 7.30 -3.23
CA LYS A 23 0.37 8.48 -3.02
C LYS A 23 1.22 9.58 -2.39
N THR A 24 0.70 10.81 -2.32
CA THR A 24 1.33 11.84 -1.48
C THR A 24 1.17 11.47 0.01
N LEU A 25 2.08 11.95 0.88
CA LEU A 25 1.96 11.78 2.33
C LEU A 25 0.58 12.24 2.84
N HIS A 26 0.09 13.37 2.32
CA HIS A 26 -1.21 13.92 2.71
C HIS A 26 -2.37 12.99 2.33
N GLN A 27 -2.36 12.37 1.15
CA GLN A 27 -3.40 11.42 0.78
C GLN A 27 -3.36 10.13 1.64
N PHE A 28 -2.18 9.70 2.10
CA PHE A 28 -2.11 8.60 3.08
C PHE A 28 -2.68 8.99 4.43
N GLU A 29 -2.42 10.21 4.89
CA GLU A 29 -2.97 10.73 6.14
C GLU A 29 -4.50 10.84 6.06
N MET A 30 -5.03 11.38 4.95
CA MET A 30 -6.47 11.61 4.78
C MET A 30 -7.27 10.33 4.58
N ASP A 31 -6.79 9.43 3.71
CA ASP A 31 -7.58 8.29 3.23
C ASP A 31 -7.01 6.93 3.66
N GLY A 32 -5.78 6.91 4.17
CA GLY A 32 -5.03 5.69 4.38
C GLY A 32 -4.51 5.09 3.07
N CYS A 33 -4.04 3.85 3.19
CA CYS A 33 -3.65 3.04 2.04
C CYS A 33 -4.85 2.21 1.56
N ASP A 34 -5.28 2.43 0.32
CA ASP A 34 -6.46 1.79 -0.30
C ASP A 34 -6.42 0.25 -0.27
N ASN A 35 -5.22 -0.34 -0.25
CA ASN A 35 -5.03 -1.80 -0.18
C ASN A 35 -4.86 -2.37 1.23
N CYS A 36 -4.46 -1.55 2.21
CA CYS A 36 -3.84 -2.05 3.44
C CYS A 36 -4.39 -1.41 4.73
N ASP A 37 -5.16 -0.32 4.62
CA ASP A 37 -5.56 0.45 5.80
C ASP A 37 -6.41 -0.35 6.78
N ARG A 38 -7.18 -1.33 6.30
CA ARG A 38 -7.97 -2.27 7.13
C ARG A 38 -7.15 -2.93 8.26
N PHE A 39 -5.86 -3.16 8.05
CA PHE A 39 -4.98 -3.76 9.06
C PHE A 39 -3.84 -2.85 9.51
N LEU A 40 -3.41 -1.88 8.69
CA LEU A 40 -2.40 -0.90 9.09
C LEU A 40 -2.98 0.16 10.03
N GLY A 41 -4.16 0.70 9.70
CA GLY A 41 -4.82 1.79 10.42
C GLY A 41 -3.93 3.03 10.48
N ILE A 42 -3.49 3.51 9.31
CA ILE A 42 -2.63 4.70 9.20
C ILE A 42 -3.42 5.99 8.95
N LYS A 43 -4.69 5.88 8.55
CA LYS A 43 -5.58 7.03 8.35
C LYS A 43 -5.66 7.91 9.62
N GLY A 44 -5.47 9.21 9.44
CA GLY A 44 -5.47 10.21 10.51
C GLY A 44 -4.21 10.21 11.39
N ASP A 45 -3.19 9.42 11.06
CA ASP A 45 -1.98 9.25 11.84
C ASP A 45 -0.74 9.42 10.96
N ILE A 46 -0.22 10.65 10.91
CA ILE A 46 0.92 11.03 10.06
C ILE A 46 2.20 10.28 10.45
N GLU A 47 2.40 9.99 11.74
CA GLU A 47 3.58 9.26 12.21
C GLU A 47 3.54 7.82 11.68
N LYS A 48 2.40 7.13 11.82
CA LYS A 48 2.22 5.80 11.22
C LYS A 48 2.32 5.83 9.70
N CYS A 49 1.84 6.88 9.05
CA CYS A 49 2.03 7.04 7.60
C CYS A 49 3.52 7.04 7.25
N VAL A 50 4.34 7.81 7.97
CA VAL A 50 5.79 7.86 7.75
C VAL A 50 6.47 6.52 8.05
N GLU A 51 6.04 5.80 9.08
CA GLU A 51 6.58 4.48 9.44
C GLU A 51 6.18 3.35 8.47
N CYS A 52 4.96 3.40 7.93
CA CYS A 52 4.42 2.34 7.07
C CYS A 52 4.63 2.59 5.58
N THR A 53 5.24 3.71 5.21
CA THR A 53 5.52 4.10 3.82
C THR A 53 6.94 4.63 3.68
N SER A 54 7.50 4.63 2.49
CA SER A 54 8.85 5.15 2.23
C SER A 54 8.85 6.20 1.13
N ALA A 55 9.59 7.28 1.35
CA ALA A 55 9.92 8.24 0.29
C ALA A 55 11.03 7.73 -0.65
N ASN A 56 11.72 6.64 -0.27
CA ASN A 56 12.77 6.03 -1.08
C ASN A 56 12.21 4.83 -1.85
N PHE A 57 11.80 5.06 -3.08
CA PHE A 57 11.27 4.05 -3.99
C PHE A 57 11.75 4.32 -5.41
N ASP A 58 11.82 3.27 -6.23
CA ASP A 58 12.30 3.35 -7.61
C ASP A 58 11.17 3.02 -8.58
N GLY A 59 11.05 3.85 -9.61
CA GLY A 59 10.10 3.69 -10.71
C GLY A 59 8.63 3.78 -10.29
N MET A 60 7.74 3.99 -11.27
CA MET A 60 6.29 3.98 -11.06
C MET A 60 5.60 3.21 -12.17
N ILE A 61 4.53 2.51 -11.81
CA ILE A 61 3.65 1.74 -12.69
C ILE A 61 2.23 2.26 -12.47
N ALA A 62 1.63 2.82 -13.51
CA ALA A 62 0.20 3.13 -13.50
C ALA A 62 -0.60 1.88 -13.89
N VAL A 63 -1.34 1.31 -12.95
CA VAL A 63 -2.19 0.13 -13.18
C VAL A 63 -3.62 0.59 -13.41
N CYS A 64 -4.09 0.49 -14.65
CA CYS A 64 -5.47 0.83 -15.04
C CYS A 64 -6.42 -0.38 -15.02
N ASP A 65 -5.93 -1.54 -15.47
CA ASP A 65 -6.64 -2.83 -15.43
C ASP A 65 -5.67 -3.94 -15.00
N HIS A 66 -6.06 -4.67 -13.97
CA HIS A 66 -5.28 -5.75 -13.36
C HIS A 66 -5.59 -7.13 -13.94
N ASN A 67 -6.70 -7.30 -14.67
CA ASN A 67 -7.24 -8.62 -15.01
C ASN A 67 -6.36 -9.42 -15.96
N ASP A 68 -5.53 -8.78 -16.79
CA ASP A 68 -4.56 -9.49 -17.63
C ASP A 68 -3.21 -8.78 -17.86
N SER A 69 -2.75 -8.02 -16.87
CA SER A 69 -1.45 -7.35 -16.95
C SER A 69 -0.32 -8.28 -16.50
N TRP A 70 0.60 -8.62 -17.42
CA TRP A 70 1.84 -9.33 -17.07
C TRP A 70 2.66 -8.56 -16.04
N VAL A 71 2.74 -7.23 -16.17
CA VAL A 71 3.45 -6.37 -15.20
C VAL A 71 2.83 -6.49 -13.81
N SER A 72 1.50 -6.48 -13.71
CA SER A 72 0.80 -6.60 -12.42
C SER A 72 0.99 -7.98 -11.79
N LYS A 73 1.05 -9.05 -12.61
CA LYS A 73 1.38 -10.41 -12.15
C LYS A 73 2.82 -10.49 -11.65
N TRP A 74 3.78 -9.97 -12.42
CA TRP A 74 5.20 -9.93 -12.06
C TRP A 74 5.44 -9.17 -10.74
N GLN A 75 4.77 -8.03 -10.58
CA GLN A 75 4.88 -7.19 -9.38
C GLN A 75 3.99 -7.63 -8.21
N LYS A 76 3.26 -8.74 -8.33
CA LYS A 76 2.33 -9.25 -7.29
C LYS A 76 1.26 -8.21 -6.86
N ILE A 77 0.88 -7.31 -7.77
CA ILE A 77 -0.14 -6.26 -7.56
C ILE A 77 -1.45 -6.54 -8.31
N ASN A 78 -1.61 -7.72 -8.91
CA ASN A 78 -2.79 -8.13 -9.68
C ASN A 78 -4.10 -8.26 -8.87
N LYS A 79 -4.01 -8.30 -7.53
CA LYS A 79 -5.17 -8.31 -6.62
C LYS A 79 -5.35 -6.98 -5.87
N LYS A 80 -4.65 -5.93 -6.28
CA LYS A 80 -4.66 -4.61 -5.65
C LYS A 80 -5.54 -3.67 -6.46
N CYS A 81 -5.97 -2.57 -5.84
CA CYS A 81 -6.81 -1.58 -6.52
C CYS A 81 -6.06 -0.94 -7.72
N PRO A 82 -6.76 -0.44 -8.75
CA PRO A 82 -6.15 0.42 -9.74
C PRO A 82 -5.49 1.65 -9.08
N GLY A 83 -4.33 2.07 -9.57
CA GLY A 83 -3.53 3.13 -8.95
C GLY A 83 -2.09 3.15 -9.44
N VAL A 84 -1.27 4.00 -8.81
CA VAL A 84 0.17 4.09 -9.12
C VAL A 84 0.97 3.28 -8.11
N TYR A 85 1.87 2.42 -8.57
CA TYR A 85 2.68 1.53 -7.74
C TYR A 85 4.17 1.72 -8.00
N ALA A 86 5.00 1.60 -6.97
CA ALA A 86 6.45 1.62 -7.12
C ALA A 86 6.96 0.27 -7.67
N ILE A 87 8.06 0.31 -8.44
CA ILE A 87 8.74 -0.92 -8.92
C ILE A 87 9.49 -1.59 -7.76
N SER A 88 10.13 -0.78 -6.91
CA SER A 88 10.83 -1.21 -5.70
C SER A 88 10.63 -0.19 -4.59
N VAL A 89 10.56 -0.63 -3.33
CA VAL A 89 10.42 0.25 -2.17
C VAL A 89 11.52 -0.08 -1.17
N SER A 90 12.33 0.91 -0.81
CA SER A 90 13.37 0.77 0.20
C SER A 90 12.82 1.11 1.57
N GLY A 91 12.93 0.18 2.51
CA GLY A 91 12.53 0.38 3.90
C GLY A 91 12.11 -0.94 4.55
N THR A 92 11.81 -0.89 5.84
CA THR A 92 11.36 -2.06 6.59
C THR A 92 10.26 -1.62 7.54
N LEU A 93 9.17 -2.39 7.55
CA LEU A 93 8.08 -2.14 8.49
C LEU A 93 8.57 -2.34 9.92
N PRO A 94 8.13 -1.50 10.88
CA PRO A 94 8.39 -1.75 12.28
C PRO A 94 7.90 -3.14 12.69
N LYS A 95 8.68 -3.84 13.53
CA LYS A 95 8.35 -5.22 13.97
C LYS A 95 6.94 -5.32 14.56
N ILE A 96 6.51 -4.31 15.29
CA ILE A 96 5.16 -4.24 15.88
C ILE A 96 4.05 -4.22 14.81
N VAL A 97 4.29 -3.56 13.67
CA VAL A 97 3.34 -3.53 12.55
C VAL A 97 3.29 -4.90 11.88
N VAL A 98 4.46 -5.54 11.68
CA VAL A 98 4.55 -6.91 11.14
C VAL A 98 3.77 -7.90 12.01
N GLN A 99 3.99 -7.87 13.33
CA GLN A 99 3.28 -8.73 14.29
C GLN A 99 1.75 -8.52 14.25
N ARG A 100 1.29 -7.27 14.11
CA ARG A 100 -0.14 -6.96 13.95
C ARG A 100 -0.72 -7.54 12.66
N ILE A 101 0.02 -7.45 11.55
CA ILE A 101 -0.39 -8.03 10.26
C ILE A 101 -0.49 -9.56 10.36
N GLU A 102 0.51 -10.21 10.95
CA GLU A 102 0.53 -11.66 11.16
C GLU A 102 -0.64 -12.11 12.03
N ALA A 103 -0.92 -11.40 13.13
CA ALA A 103 -2.06 -11.70 13.99
C ALA A 103 -3.40 -11.58 13.25
N ALA A 104 -3.58 -10.54 12.43
CA ALA A 104 -4.78 -10.37 11.61
C ALA A 104 -4.94 -11.49 10.57
N TRP A 105 -3.84 -11.92 9.93
CA TRP A 105 -3.85 -13.04 8.98
C TRP A 105 -4.26 -14.36 9.64
N ASN A 106 -3.72 -14.66 10.81
CA ASN A 106 -4.05 -15.87 11.56
C ASN A 106 -5.54 -15.91 11.92
N GLN A 107 -6.14 -14.77 12.27
CA GLN A 107 -7.58 -14.68 12.51
C GLN A 107 -8.42 -14.98 11.26
N ILE A 108 -7.99 -14.50 10.10
CA ILE A 108 -8.68 -14.74 8.81
C ILE A 108 -8.60 -16.23 8.42
N GLN A 109 -7.42 -16.86 8.57
CA GLN A 109 -7.26 -18.30 8.31
C GLN A 109 -8.18 -19.12 9.22
N ASN A 110 -8.17 -18.85 10.52
CA ASN A 110 -9.03 -19.54 11.49
C ASN A 110 -10.54 -19.33 11.22
N TRP A 111 -10.93 -18.23 10.58
CA TRP A 111 -12.32 -17.99 10.18
C TRP A 111 -12.70 -18.79 8.92
N ALA A 112 -11.79 -18.90 7.96
CA ALA A 112 -12.03 -19.64 6.70
C ALA A 112 -12.11 -21.16 6.90
N GLU A 113 -11.55 -21.68 8.00
CA GLU A 113 -11.58 -23.10 8.38
C GLU A 113 -12.81 -23.50 9.22
N ARG A 114 -13.69 -22.55 9.54
CA ARG A 114 -15.00 -22.79 10.19
C ARG A 114 -16.12 -22.83 9.16
#